data_AF-A0A3A2IYR8-F1
#
_entry.id   AF-A0A3A2IYR8-F1
#
_cell.length_a   1.000
_cell.length_b   1.000
_cell.length_c   1.000
_cell.angle_alpha   90.00
_cell.angle_beta   90.00
_cell.angle_gamma   90.00
#
_symmetry.space_group_name_H-M   'P 1'
#
loop_
_entity.id
_entity.type
_entity.pdbx_description
1 polymer ?
#
loop_
_entity_poly.entity_id
_entity_poly.type
_entity_poly.pdbx_seq_one_letter_code
_entity_poly.pdbx_strand_id
1 'polypeptide(L)' 'MLSKDALDFLLKITDYFHGHYEDLGWGRLPSSQILVAIAIRELATGIHDNEFRVQIHTAADKIIAKNSQLIEKI' A
#
# COMPACT_ATOMS: atom_id res chain seq x y z
N MET A 1 -12.95 11.03 12.68
CA MET A 1 -11.79 10.64 13.52
C MET A 1 -11.32 9.29 13.04
N LEU A 2 -10.02 9.11 12.77
CA LEU A 2 -9.47 7.80 12.43
C LEU A 2 -9.53 6.87 13.66
N SER A 3 -9.83 5.59 13.46
CA SER A 3 -9.75 4.60 14.54
C SER A 3 -8.29 4.37 14.94
N LYS A 4 -8.07 3.83 16.15
CA LYS A 4 -6.72 3.48 16.63
C LYS A 4 -6.00 2.54 15.64
N ASP A 5 -6.71 1.54 15.15
CA ASP A 5 -6.15 0.55 14.20
C ASP A 5 -5.75 1.20 12.86
N ALA A 6 -6.53 2.19 12.39
CA ALA A 6 -6.19 2.93 11.19
C ALA A 6 -4.94 3.82 11.38
N LEU A 7 -4.79 4.43 12.56
CA LEU A 7 -3.59 5.21 12.89
C LEU A 7 -2.35 4.32 13.02
N ASP A 8 -2.44 3.19 13.71
CA ASP A 8 -1.34 2.22 13.86
C ASP A 8 -0.91 1.65 12.50
N PHE A 9 -1.87 1.43 11.60
CA PHE A 9 -1.61 1.01 10.23
C PHE A 9 -0.85 2.07 9.42
N LEU A 10 -1.27 3.33 9.50
CA LEU A 10 -0.60 4.45 8.83
C LEU A 10 0.85 4.63 9.32
N LEU A 11 1.09 4.53 10.62
CA LEU A 11 2.44 4.64 11.19
C LEU A 11 3.35 3.53 10.65
N LYS A 12 2.87 2.29 10.60
CA LYS A 12 3.64 1.16 10.04
C LYS A 12 4.01 1.35 8.57
N ILE A 13 3.11 1.92 7.76
CA ILE A 13 3.43 2.24 6.35
C ILE A 13 4.52 3.30 6.28
N THR A 14 4.38 4.36 7.08
CA THR A 14 5.34 5.49 7.10
C THR A 14 6.74 5.00 7.48
N ASP A 15 6.84 4.16 8.51
CA ASP A 15 8.10 3.55 8.95
C ASP A 15 8.69 2.61 7.88
N TYR A 16 7.87 1.77 7.25
CA TYR A 16 8.32 0.80 6.24
C TYR A 16 9.07 1.48 5.09
N PHE A 17 8.61 2.66 4.66
CA PHE A 17 9.21 3.40 3.56
C PHE A 17 10.29 4.41 3.99
N HIS A 18 10.57 4.58 5.28
CA HIS A 18 11.61 5.50 5.80
C HIS A 18 11.58 6.91 5.16
N GLY A 19 10.40 7.43 4.82
CA GLY A 19 10.27 8.74 4.15
C GLY A 19 10.42 8.73 2.62
N HIS A 20 10.62 7.58 1.96
CA HIS A 20 10.72 7.50 0.49
C HIS A 20 9.45 7.91 -0.27
N TYR A 21 8.30 8.04 0.40
CA TYR A 21 7.10 8.63 -0.20
C TYR A 21 7.25 10.13 -0.52
N GLU A 22 8.27 10.81 0.04
CA GLU A 22 8.54 12.24 -0.17
C GLU A 22 9.24 12.52 -1.51
N ASP A 23 9.87 11.51 -2.11
CA ASP A 23 10.40 11.61 -3.48
C ASP A 23 9.26 11.46 -4.49
N LEU A 24 8.78 12.62 -4.98
CA LEU A 24 7.72 12.72 -5.97
C LEU A 24 8.02 11.98 -7.29
N GLY A 25 9.30 11.77 -7.62
CA GLY A 25 9.71 11.01 -8.80
C GLY A 25 9.55 9.50 -8.57
N TRP A 26 10.08 9.02 -7.44
CA TRP A 26 10.03 7.60 -7.09
C TRP A 26 8.59 7.11 -6.88
N GLY A 27 7.74 7.86 -6.15
CA GLY A 27 6.35 7.46 -5.87
C GLY A 27 5.43 7.38 -7.10
N ARG A 28 5.85 7.95 -8.24
CA ARG A 28 5.12 7.89 -9.52
C ARG A 28 5.49 6.69 -10.37
N LEU A 29 6.60 6.00 -10.09
CA LEU A 29 7.00 4.84 -10.86
C LEU A 29 6.03 3.67 -10.62
N PRO A 30 5.59 2.96 -11.67
CA PRO A 30 4.71 1.80 -11.52
C PRO A 30 5.27 0.74 -10.57
N SER A 31 6.58 0.48 -10.63
CA SER A 31 7.28 -0.46 -9.75
C SER A 31 7.19 -0.06 -8.27
N SER A 32 7.42 1.22 -7.97
CA SER A 32 7.32 1.75 -6.61
C SER A 32 5.89 1.65 -6.09
N GLN A 33 4.88 1.95 -6.91
CA GLN A 33 3.47 1.81 -6.52
C GLN A 33 3.07 0.36 -6.24
N ILE A 34 3.62 -0.60 -6.98
CA ILE A 34 3.45 -2.03 -6.71
C ILE A 34 4.07 -2.39 -5.35
N LEU A 35 5.30 -1.96 -5.08
CA LEU A 35 5.98 -2.21 -3.80
C LEU A 35 5.18 -1.64 -2.62
N VAL A 36 4.67 -0.41 -2.76
CA VAL A 36 3.80 0.23 -1.76
C VAL A 36 2.52 -0.57 -1.55
N ALA A 37 1.85 -0.98 -2.62
CA ALA A 37 0.63 -1.77 -2.53
C ALA A 37 0.86 -3.14 -1.87
N ILE A 38 1.98 -3.81 -2.14
CA ILE A 38 2.34 -5.08 -1.51
C ILE A 38 2.56 -4.89 0.00
N ALA A 39 3.30 -3.86 0.41
CA ALA A 39 3.54 -3.59 1.83
C ALA A 39 2.22 -3.26 2.57
N ILE A 40 1.37 -2.42 1.97
CA ILE A 40 0.03 -2.10 2.50
C ILE A 40 -0.80 -3.38 2.69
N ARG A 41 -0.79 -4.27 1.69
CA ARG A 41 -1.51 -5.53 1.73
C ARG A 41 -0.99 -6.46 2.82
N GLU A 42 0.33 -6.58 2.97
CA GLU A 42 0.95 -7.41 4.02
C GLU A 42 0.61 -6.89 5.41
N LEU A 43 0.77 -5.58 5.66
CA LEU A 43 0.46 -4.94 6.93
C LEU A 43 -1.02 -5.09 7.32
N ALA A 44 -1.94 -5.12 6.35
CA ALA A 44 -3.36 -5.27 6.58
C ALA A 44 -3.74 -6.64 7.15
N THR A 45 -2.87 -7.66 7.02
CA THR A 45 -3.07 -8.98 7.63
C THR A 45 -3.20 -8.90 9.15
N GLY A 46 -2.57 -7.91 9.79
CA GLY A 46 -2.65 -7.68 11.23
C GLY A 46 -3.93 -6.99 11.70
N ILE A 47 -4.85 -6.62 10.80
CA ILE A 47 -6.11 -5.95 11.13
C ILE A 47 -7.15 -7.00 11.54
N HIS A 48 -7.75 -6.80 12.73
CA HIS A 48 -8.79 -7.69 13.26
C HIS A 48 -10.14 -7.51 12.55
N ASP A 49 -10.47 -6.28 12.16
CA ASP A 49 -11.67 -5.96 11.39
C ASP A 49 -11.59 -6.58 9.99
N ASN A 50 -12.44 -7.59 9.75
CA ASN A 50 -12.45 -8.32 8.49
C ASN A 50 -12.93 -7.46 7.31
N GLU A 51 -13.93 -6.60 7.52
CA GLU A 51 -14.46 -5.76 6.45
C GLU A 51 -13.40 -4.76 6.02
N PHE A 52 -12.78 -4.08 6.98
CA PHE A 52 -11.72 -3.11 6.71
C PHE A 52 -10.50 -3.77 6.05
N ARG A 53 -10.08 -4.95 6.51
CA ARG A 53 -9.00 -5.73 5.88
C ARG A 53 -9.29 -6.08 4.43
N VAL A 54 -10.51 -6.54 4.12
CA VAL A 54 -10.93 -6.88 2.74
C VAL A 54 -10.92 -5.64 1.85
N GLN A 55 -11.35 -4.49 2.35
CA GLN A 55 -11.28 -3.23 1.61
C GLN A 55 -9.84 -2.85 1.25
N ILE A 56 -8.91 -2.96 2.20
CA ILE A 56 -7.48 -2.66 1.96
C ILE A 56 -6.89 -3.64 0.95
N HIS A 57 -7.10 -4.95 1.11
CA HIS A 57 -6.59 -5.95 0.16
C HIS A 57 -7.11 -5.69 -1.26
N THR A 58 -8.42 -5.41 -1.39
CA THR A 58 -9.03 -5.11 -2.69
C THR A 58 -8.43 -3.87 -3.35
N ALA A 59 -8.18 -2.82 -2.57
CA ALA A 59 -7.56 -1.60 -3.07
C ALA A 59 -6.10 -1.86 -3.51
N ALA A 60 -5.33 -2.57 -2.70
CA ALA A 60 -3.95 -2.92 -3.01
C ALA A 60 -3.84 -3.80 -4.28
N ASP A 61 -4.66 -4.85 -4.39
CA ASP A 61 -4.66 -5.76 -5.54
C ASP A 61 -4.99 -5.03 -6.85
N LYS A 62 -5.90 -4.03 -6.82
CA LYS A 62 -6.19 -3.19 -7.98
C LYS A 62 -4.99 -2.36 -8.44
N ILE A 63 -4.21 -1.80 -7.50
CA ILE A 63 -3.00 -1.02 -7.82
C ILE A 63 -1.91 -1.93 -8.38
N ILE A 64 -1.74 -3.12 -7.82
CA ILE A 64 -0.80 -4.12 -8.32
C ILE A 64 -1.17 -4.49 -9.76
N ALA A 65 -2.41 -4.94 -10.00
CA ALA A 65 -2.85 -5.37 -11.33
C ALA A 65 -2.70 -4.26 -12.39
N LYS A 66 -3.10 -3.02 -12.05
CA LYS A 66 -2.97 -1.86 -12.96
C LYS A 66 -1.52 -1.58 -13.34
N ASN A 67 -0.62 -1.59 -12.36
CA ASN A 67 0.77 -1.19 -12.59
C ASN A 67 1.62 -2.32 -13.17
N SER A 68 1.33 -3.59 -12.88
CA SER A 68 2.01 -4.73 -13.50
C SER A 68 1.84 -4.74 -15.01
N GLN A 69 0.65 -4.40 -15.51
CA GLN A 69 0.38 -4.24 -16.95
C GLN A 69 1.20 -3.13 -17.63
N LEU A 70 1.72 -2.17 -16.86
CA LEU A 70 2.58 -1.10 -17.38
C LEU A 70 4.04 -1.54 -17.44
N ILE A 71 4.46 -2.45 -16.56
CA ILE A 71 5.83 -2.98 -16.53
C ILE A 71 6.01 -4.07 -17.60
N GLU A 72 5.02 -4.94 -17.81
CA GLU A 72 5.08 -6.00 -18.83
C GLU A 72 5.17 -5.49 -20.29
N LYS A 73 4.93 -4.18 -20.51
CA LYS A 73 4.98 -3.54 -21.83
C LYS A 73 6.32 -2.87 -22.15
N ILE A 74 7.31 -2.98 -21.25
CA ILE A 74 8.68 -2.47 -21.40
C ILE A 74 9.58 -3.64 -21.80
#